data_AF-A0AAV0RIL2-F1
#
_entry.id   AF-A0AAV0RIL2-F1
#
_cell.length_a   1.000
_cell.length_b   1.000
_cell.length_c   1.000
_cell.angle_alpha   90.00
_cell.angle_beta   90.00
_cell.angle_gamma   90.00
#
_symmetry.space_group_name_H-M   'P 1'
#
loop_
_entity.id
_entity.type
_entity.pdbx_description
1 polymer ?
#
loop_
_entity_poly.entity_id
_entity_poly.type
_entity_poly.pdbx_seq_one_letter_code
_entity_poly.pdbx_strand_id
1 'polypeptide(L)'
;MAAPALELPLGLPRTVVLKSKYNGKYIRYTNEEITFQRYLQATADAAASPLAKFHVEASKTSTDLVHIRCAYSNKYWAAASRGNPWIAAAADGPEEDQSNWSCTLFEPVVLAESDNRVFRFRHVQLNRYATLFDNSASPLHNFVQAVSEHPDLAFLMDAYEVVDRESLVVLPQLAAFKGGDGLYMQPSGGTLIFYGKDIGDEYVEELVIKREIYDVAFRVPDARIYDENIIVAATGHVRNEGPNLLNQKLTIKYTDTKSHMWQGNVTLKLGVKITVKTGIPMLVAGGIEISADASRSTTWGDTETSSTEVTSEYDAVVSPHTLMTVNVVATRGVCDVPFSYTQRDLRLDGITVVTYPDDGLFTGVNSFNYYYDTKEEPLPPPPSASTTSD
;
A
#
# COMPACT_ATOMS: atom_id res chain seq x y z
N MET A 1 -11.68 -19.68 -23.54
CA MET A 1 -12.08 -20.37 -22.29
C MET A 1 -10.95 -20.11 -21.31
N ALA A 2 -11.16 -19.31 -20.27
CA ALA A 2 -10.13 -19.08 -19.26
C ALA A 2 -9.86 -20.40 -18.54
N ALA A 3 -8.59 -20.76 -18.31
CA ALA A 3 -8.26 -21.93 -17.52
C ALA A 3 -8.89 -21.80 -16.12
N PRO A 4 -9.47 -22.87 -15.55
CA PRO A 4 -9.98 -22.82 -14.19
C PRO A 4 -8.84 -22.44 -13.24
N ALA A 5 -9.12 -21.55 -12.30
CA ALA A 5 -8.13 -21.15 -11.31
C ALA A 5 -7.75 -22.38 -10.48
N LEU A 6 -6.45 -22.71 -10.41
CA LEU A 6 -5.93 -23.83 -9.63
C LEU A 6 -6.44 -23.74 -8.18
N GLU A 7 -7.10 -24.78 -7.69
CA GLU A 7 -7.51 -24.87 -6.29
C GLU A 7 -6.28 -24.87 -5.38
N LEU A 8 -6.37 -24.17 -4.25
CA LEU A 8 -5.29 -24.11 -3.27
C LEU A 8 -5.35 -25.34 -2.35
N PRO A 9 -4.19 -25.89 -1.94
CA PRO A 9 -4.15 -27.01 -1.02
C PRO A 9 -4.87 -26.68 0.29
N LEU A 10 -5.54 -27.69 0.85
CA LEU A 10 -6.20 -27.63 2.16
C LEU A 10 -7.28 -26.54 2.27
N GLY A 11 -7.80 -26.02 1.14
CA GLY A 11 -8.82 -24.98 1.13
C GLY A 11 -8.31 -23.61 1.59
N LEU A 12 -6.99 -23.35 1.49
CA LEU A 12 -6.41 -22.07 1.86
C LEU A 12 -7.05 -20.91 1.07
N PRO A 13 -7.37 -19.78 1.72
CA PRO A 13 -7.84 -18.59 1.01
C PRO A 13 -6.72 -18.00 0.14
N ARG A 14 -7.09 -17.35 -0.97
CA ARG A 14 -6.13 -16.68 -1.87
C ARG A 14 -5.55 -15.40 -1.29
N THR A 15 -6.32 -14.69 -0.47
CA THR A 15 -5.91 -13.45 0.18
C THR A 15 -6.01 -13.64 1.68
N VAL A 16 -4.87 -13.60 2.36
CA VAL A 16 -4.77 -13.98 3.77
C VAL A 16 -4.08 -12.91 4.61
N VAL A 17 -4.35 -12.97 5.91
CA VAL A 17 -3.44 -12.46 6.95
C VAL A 17 -3.08 -13.62 7.87
N LEU A 18 -1.87 -13.59 8.40
CA LEU A 18 -1.30 -14.68 9.19
C LEU A 18 -1.12 -14.21 10.63
N LYS A 19 -1.93 -14.71 11.56
CA LYS A 19 -1.82 -14.38 12.99
C LYS A 19 -0.98 -15.44 13.70
N SER A 20 0.13 -15.04 14.31
CA SER A 20 0.96 -15.94 15.10
C SER A 20 0.21 -16.44 16.34
N LYS A 21 0.21 -17.76 16.56
CA LYS A 21 -0.32 -18.35 17.79
C LYS A 21 0.58 -18.09 19.00
N TYR A 22 1.86 -17.75 18.77
CA TYR A 22 2.84 -17.48 19.83
C TYR A 22 2.59 -16.14 20.52
N ASN A 23 2.58 -15.04 19.77
CA ASN A 23 2.50 -13.69 20.33
C ASN A 23 1.17 -12.97 20.02
N GLY A 24 0.27 -13.61 19.27
CA GLY A 24 -1.04 -13.06 18.91
C GLY A 24 -1.03 -11.94 17.86
N LYS A 25 0.14 -11.56 17.33
CA LYS A 25 0.32 -10.52 16.32
C LYS A 25 0.22 -11.09 14.91
N TYR A 26 -0.06 -10.22 13.95
CA TYR A 26 -0.06 -10.56 12.53
C TYR A 26 1.33 -10.39 11.92
N ILE A 27 1.69 -11.28 11.00
CA ILE A 27 2.87 -11.11 10.16
C ILE A 27 2.66 -9.86 9.29
N ARG A 28 3.66 -9.00 9.24
CA ARG A 28 3.71 -7.84 8.35
C ARG A 28 5.04 -7.75 7.62
N TYR A 29 5.01 -7.08 6.48
CA TYR A 29 6.22 -6.61 5.80
C TYR A 29 6.86 -5.47 6.60
N THR A 30 8.17 -5.52 6.74
CA THR A 30 8.99 -4.44 7.27
C THR A 30 10.26 -4.30 6.42
N ASN A 31 10.74 -3.06 6.30
CA ASN A 31 12.05 -2.78 5.69
C ASN A 31 12.95 -2.01 6.67
N GLU A 32 12.76 -2.23 7.97
CA GLU A 32 13.55 -1.62 9.04
C GLU A 32 15.02 -2.08 9.02
N GLU A 33 15.91 -1.10 9.17
CA GLU A 33 17.37 -1.17 9.17
C GLU A 33 18.03 -1.58 7.84
N ILE A 34 19.13 -0.87 7.50
CA ILE A 34 19.94 -1.09 6.28
C ILE A 34 20.41 -2.56 6.17
N THR A 35 20.54 -3.25 7.30
CA THR A 35 20.98 -4.65 7.41
C THR A 35 19.91 -5.70 7.11
N PHE A 36 18.61 -5.39 7.24
CA PHE A 36 17.53 -6.39 7.20
C PHE A 36 16.38 -6.00 6.27
N GLN A 37 16.73 -5.78 5.00
CA GLN A 37 15.74 -5.37 4.00
C GLN A 37 14.73 -6.48 3.67
N ARG A 38 13.43 -6.14 3.70
CA ARG A 38 12.29 -6.95 3.23
C ARG A 38 11.92 -8.17 4.07
N TYR A 39 12.33 -8.21 5.33
CA TYR A 39 12.03 -9.32 6.21
C TYR A 39 10.58 -9.27 6.71
N LEU A 40 10.12 -10.39 7.28
CA LEU A 40 8.75 -10.55 7.78
C LEU A 40 8.76 -10.61 9.30
N GLN A 41 7.90 -9.82 9.93
CA GLN A 41 7.86 -9.69 11.39
C GLN A 41 6.44 -9.82 11.93
N ALA A 42 6.27 -10.54 13.05
CA ALA A 42 5.00 -10.69 13.76
C ALA A 42 4.75 -9.54 14.73
N THR A 43 4.43 -8.36 14.21
CA THR A 43 4.25 -7.13 15.01
C THR A 43 2.97 -6.35 14.70
N ALA A 44 2.24 -6.65 13.61
CA ALA A 44 0.99 -5.96 13.33
C ALA A 44 -0.10 -6.33 14.35
N ASP A 45 -0.80 -5.33 14.88
CA ASP A 45 -1.90 -5.52 15.84
C ASP A 45 -3.22 -5.93 15.19
N ALA A 46 -3.41 -5.60 13.91
CA ALA A 46 -4.68 -5.73 13.24
C ALA A 46 -4.56 -6.48 11.91
N ALA A 47 -5.51 -7.40 11.70
CA ALA A 47 -5.75 -8.02 10.40
C ALA A 47 -6.02 -6.97 9.30
N ALA A 48 -6.49 -5.79 9.70
CA ALA A 48 -6.78 -4.66 8.81
C ALA A 48 -5.54 -4.00 8.20
N SER A 49 -4.36 -4.23 8.77
CA SER A 49 -3.13 -3.55 8.33
C SER A 49 -2.82 -3.86 6.86
N PRO A 50 -2.56 -2.84 6.03
CA PRO A 50 -2.22 -3.05 4.62
C PRO A 50 -0.89 -3.80 4.45
N LEU A 51 0.04 -3.68 5.40
CA LEU A 51 1.35 -4.34 5.38
C LEU A 51 1.28 -5.83 5.80
N ALA A 52 0.16 -6.27 6.36
CA ALA A 52 -0.04 -7.66 6.81
C ALA A 52 -0.75 -8.54 5.77
N LYS A 53 -1.05 -7.99 4.59
CA LYS A 53 -1.78 -8.69 3.52
C LYS A 53 -0.84 -9.54 2.68
N PHE A 54 -1.19 -10.82 2.50
CA PHE A 54 -0.47 -11.76 1.65
C PHE A 54 -1.41 -12.44 0.65
N HIS A 55 -0.85 -12.85 -0.48
CA HIS A 55 -1.49 -13.69 -1.48
C HIS A 55 -0.90 -15.09 -1.44
N VAL A 56 -1.77 -16.09 -1.42
CA VAL A 56 -1.39 -17.50 -1.53
C VAL A 56 -1.65 -17.95 -2.96
N GLU A 57 -0.63 -18.49 -3.59
CA GLU A 57 -0.68 -18.95 -4.98
C GLU A 57 -0.29 -20.43 -5.04
N ALA A 58 -1.01 -21.22 -5.85
CA ALA A 58 -0.70 -22.64 -6.01
C ALA A 58 0.65 -22.81 -6.73
N SER A 59 1.44 -23.79 -6.30
CA SER A 59 2.57 -24.26 -7.10
C SER A 59 2.08 -24.82 -8.45
N LYS A 60 2.89 -24.62 -9.48
CA LYS A 60 2.70 -25.23 -10.80
C LYS A 60 3.25 -26.65 -10.86
N THR A 61 4.14 -27.01 -9.94
CA THR A 61 4.85 -28.30 -9.93
C THR A 61 4.27 -29.28 -8.91
N SER A 62 3.49 -28.82 -7.94
CA SER A 62 2.85 -29.66 -6.92
C SER A 62 1.49 -29.12 -6.51
N THR A 63 0.53 -30.02 -6.25
CA THR A 63 -0.79 -29.68 -5.72
C THR A 63 -0.77 -29.35 -4.23
N ASP A 64 0.28 -29.75 -3.52
CA ASP A 64 0.37 -29.66 -2.07
C ASP A 64 1.20 -28.46 -1.61
N LEU A 65 1.82 -27.75 -2.54
CA LEU A 65 2.73 -26.64 -2.26
C LEU A 65 2.14 -25.31 -2.69
N VAL A 66 2.54 -24.26 -1.99
CA VAL A 66 2.12 -22.89 -2.28
C VAL A 66 3.31 -21.94 -2.32
N HIS A 67 3.09 -20.83 -3.01
CA HIS A 67 3.88 -19.63 -2.88
C HIS A 67 3.10 -18.63 -2.01
N ILE A 68 3.82 -17.88 -1.17
CA ILE A 68 3.24 -16.81 -0.36
C ILE A 68 3.86 -15.49 -0.84
N ARG A 69 3.05 -14.58 -1.36
CA ARG A 69 3.48 -13.28 -1.88
C ARG A 69 3.00 -12.15 -0.97
N CYS A 70 3.90 -11.25 -0.60
CA CYS A 70 3.53 -10.02 0.08
C CYS A 70 2.75 -9.11 -0.88
N ALA A 71 1.53 -8.71 -0.49
CA ALA A 71 0.71 -7.85 -1.33
C ALA A 71 1.30 -6.43 -1.47
N TYR A 72 1.99 -5.95 -0.42
CA TYR A 72 2.60 -4.62 -0.40
C TYR A 72 3.83 -4.53 -1.31
N SER A 73 4.84 -5.39 -1.11
CA SER A 73 6.08 -5.35 -1.89
C SER A 73 5.99 -6.09 -3.23
N ASN A 74 4.91 -6.85 -3.45
CA ASN A 74 4.72 -7.75 -4.60
C ASN A 74 5.81 -8.83 -4.76
N LYS A 75 6.50 -9.16 -3.66
CA LYS A 75 7.58 -10.16 -3.63
C LYS A 75 7.19 -11.40 -2.88
N TYR A 76 7.74 -12.54 -3.30
CA TYR A 76 7.49 -13.84 -2.72
C TYR A 76 8.38 -14.11 -1.51
N TRP A 77 7.83 -14.83 -0.55
CA TRP A 77 8.54 -15.35 0.62
C TRP A 77 9.62 -16.32 0.15
N ALA A 78 10.85 -16.11 0.60
CA ALA A 78 12.00 -16.96 0.35
C ALA A 78 13.02 -16.78 1.48
N ALA A 79 14.04 -17.64 1.52
CA ALA A 79 15.25 -17.38 2.29
C ALA A 79 15.88 -16.04 1.87
N ALA A 80 16.30 -15.22 2.84
CA ALA A 80 16.78 -13.85 2.58
C ALA A 80 18.05 -13.80 1.73
N SER A 81 18.92 -14.82 1.85
CA SER A 81 20.09 -15.03 1.01
C SER A 81 20.55 -16.49 1.08
N ARG A 82 21.49 -16.89 0.23
CA ARG A 82 22.03 -18.26 0.24
C ARG A 82 22.62 -18.60 1.62
N GLY A 83 22.08 -19.65 2.25
CA GLY A 83 22.52 -20.12 3.57
C GLY A 83 21.99 -19.31 4.75
N ASN A 84 21.14 -18.31 4.51
CA ASN A 84 20.50 -17.52 5.53
C ASN A 84 19.08 -18.08 5.81
N PRO A 85 18.77 -18.53 7.03
CA PRO A 85 17.47 -19.14 7.33
C PRO A 85 16.34 -18.13 7.52
N TRP A 86 16.63 -16.83 7.57
CA TRP A 86 15.59 -15.81 7.71
C TRP A 86 14.69 -15.75 6.47
N ILE A 87 13.39 -15.59 6.68
CA ILE A 87 12.41 -15.51 5.59
C ILE A 87 12.07 -14.04 5.31
N ALA A 88 12.19 -13.67 4.04
CA ALA A 88 11.93 -12.33 3.54
C ALA A 88 10.99 -12.37 2.33
N ALA A 89 10.24 -11.29 2.13
CA ALA A 89 9.54 -11.03 0.87
C ALA A 89 10.53 -10.47 -0.16
N ALA A 90 11.43 -11.33 -0.66
CA ALA A 90 12.60 -10.93 -1.43
C ALA A 90 12.51 -11.25 -2.92
N ALA A 91 11.89 -12.38 -3.29
CA ALA A 91 11.91 -12.92 -4.64
C ALA A 91 10.92 -12.20 -5.58
N ASP A 92 11.36 -11.87 -6.79
CA ASP A 92 10.55 -11.14 -7.79
C ASP A 92 9.50 -12.01 -8.49
N GLY A 93 9.63 -13.34 -8.39
CA GLY A 93 8.74 -14.30 -9.00
C GLY A 93 8.70 -15.61 -8.21
N PRO A 94 7.76 -16.51 -8.55
CA PRO A 94 7.74 -17.86 -7.99
C PRO A 94 8.97 -18.64 -8.48
N GLU A 95 9.65 -19.33 -7.58
CA GLU A 95 10.77 -20.23 -7.86
C GLU A 95 10.38 -21.63 -7.38
N GLU A 96 10.36 -22.56 -8.33
CA GLU A 96 9.83 -23.92 -8.16
C GLU A 96 10.96 -24.96 -8.01
N ASP A 97 12.20 -24.59 -8.33
CA ASP A 97 13.36 -25.45 -8.10
C ASP A 97 13.62 -25.59 -6.59
N GLN A 98 13.19 -26.73 -6.04
CA GLN A 98 13.33 -27.08 -4.62
C GLN A 98 14.78 -27.19 -4.15
N SER A 99 15.75 -27.27 -5.07
CA SER A 99 17.19 -27.29 -4.74
C SER A 99 17.80 -25.89 -4.70
N ASN A 100 17.13 -24.89 -5.28
CA ASN A 100 17.61 -23.52 -5.33
C ASN A 100 17.35 -22.80 -4.00
N TRP A 101 18.36 -22.14 -3.45
CA TRP A 101 18.25 -21.38 -2.20
C TRP A 101 17.16 -20.31 -2.23
N SER A 102 16.84 -19.78 -3.42
CA SER A 102 15.78 -18.79 -3.62
C SER A 102 14.40 -19.40 -3.86
N CYS A 103 14.23 -20.72 -3.65
CA CYS A 103 12.95 -21.42 -3.66
C CYS A 103 11.89 -20.64 -2.87
N THR A 104 10.70 -20.48 -3.44
CA THR A 104 9.59 -19.77 -2.80
C THR A 104 8.46 -20.70 -2.37
N LEU A 105 8.69 -22.01 -2.46
CA LEU A 105 7.72 -23.02 -2.10
C LEU A 105 7.65 -23.24 -0.58
N PHE A 106 6.43 -23.24 -0.07
CA PHE A 106 6.09 -23.65 1.27
C PHE A 106 5.06 -24.76 1.23
N GLU A 107 5.22 -25.72 2.11
CA GLU A 107 4.22 -26.74 2.39
C GLU A 107 3.38 -26.32 3.59
N PRO A 108 2.07 -26.10 3.40
CA PRO A 108 1.15 -25.87 4.50
C PRO A 108 0.82 -27.20 5.20
N VAL A 109 0.91 -27.21 6.53
CA VAL A 109 0.62 -28.38 7.37
C VAL A 109 -0.40 -27.97 8.43
N VAL A 110 -1.58 -28.62 8.44
CA VAL A 110 -2.63 -28.32 9.43
C VAL A 110 -2.17 -28.71 10.83
N LEU A 111 -2.44 -27.87 11.83
CA LEU A 111 -2.08 -28.12 13.24
C LEU A 111 -2.87 -29.28 13.86
N ALA A 112 -4.19 -29.32 13.62
CA ALA A 112 -5.08 -30.40 14.04
C ALA A 112 -6.29 -30.46 13.09
N GLU A 113 -6.78 -31.65 12.76
CA GLU A 113 -7.93 -31.81 11.83
C GLU A 113 -9.20 -31.09 12.30
N SER A 114 -9.33 -30.82 13.60
CA SER A 114 -10.45 -30.08 14.19
C SER A 114 -10.36 -28.56 14.03
N ASP A 115 -9.19 -28.01 13.69
CA ASP A 115 -8.95 -26.57 13.51
C ASP A 115 -8.27 -26.33 12.15
N ASN A 116 -9.07 -26.40 11.09
CA ASN A 116 -8.64 -26.25 9.70
C ASN A 116 -8.18 -24.83 9.32
N ARG A 117 -8.04 -23.93 10.30
CA ARG A 117 -7.59 -22.55 10.09
C ARG A 117 -6.18 -22.29 10.60
N VAL A 118 -5.59 -23.22 11.36
CA VAL A 118 -4.24 -23.05 11.91
C VAL A 118 -3.26 -23.95 11.18
N PHE A 119 -2.25 -23.32 10.59
CA PHE A 119 -1.27 -23.97 9.73
C PHE A 119 0.15 -23.71 10.23
N ARG A 120 1.02 -24.66 9.95
CA ARG A 120 2.47 -24.46 9.89
C ARG A 120 2.88 -24.34 8.43
N PHE A 121 3.95 -23.62 8.18
CA PHE A 121 4.53 -23.51 6.84
C PHE A 121 5.95 -24.05 6.88
N ARG A 122 6.21 -25.13 6.15
CA ARG A 122 7.56 -25.69 5.98
C ARG A 122 8.17 -25.14 4.70
N HIS A 123 9.30 -24.44 4.81
CA HIS A 123 10.04 -23.98 3.64
C HIS A 123 10.69 -25.20 2.96
N VAL A 124 10.39 -25.41 1.67
CA VAL A 124 10.70 -26.68 0.99
C VAL A 124 12.20 -26.91 0.85
N GLN A 125 12.96 -25.92 0.33
CA GLN A 125 14.39 -26.10 0.12
C GLN A 125 15.19 -26.25 1.43
N LEU A 126 14.80 -25.49 2.47
CA LEU A 126 15.47 -25.57 3.77
C LEU A 126 15.02 -26.81 4.57
N ASN A 127 13.86 -27.37 4.23
CA ASN A 127 13.19 -28.44 4.96
C ASN A 127 13.04 -28.11 6.46
N ARG A 128 12.63 -26.88 6.75
CA ARG A 128 12.41 -26.34 8.10
C ARG A 128 11.10 -25.60 8.20
N TYR A 129 10.47 -25.65 9.38
CA TYR A 129 9.29 -24.86 9.68
C TYR A 129 9.65 -23.38 9.87
N ALA A 130 8.87 -22.51 9.25
CA ALA A 130 8.88 -21.08 9.51
C ALA A 130 8.39 -20.84 10.95
N THR A 131 9.24 -20.22 11.76
CA THR A 131 9.04 -19.98 13.18
C THR A 131 9.46 -18.55 13.53
N LEU A 132 8.90 -17.99 14.59
CA LEU A 132 9.31 -16.69 15.09
C LEU A 132 10.63 -16.79 15.85
N PHE A 133 11.47 -15.77 15.73
CA PHE A 133 12.66 -15.62 16.56
C PHE A 133 12.33 -14.91 17.87
N ASP A 134 12.55 -15.59 18.99
CA ASP A 134 12.32 -15.04 20.31
C ASP A 134 13.64 -14.66 21.01
N ASN A 135 13.96 -13.37 20.95
CA ASN A 135 15.00 -12.76 21.74
C ASN A 135 14.69 -11.26 21.86
N SER A 136 14.05 -10.87 22.97
CA SER A 136 13.64 -9.48 23.21
C SER A 136 14.79 -8.46 23.24
N ALA A 137 16.04 -8.89 23.41
CA ALA A 137 17.22 -8.03 23.35
C ALA A 137 17.75 -7.84 21.92
N SER A 138 17.26 -8.60 20.94
CA SER A 138 17.69 -8.53 19.55
C SER A 138 16.75 -7.65 18.73
N PRO A 139 17.28 -6.83 17.78
CA PRO A 139 16.43 -6.15 16.80
C PRO A 139 15.65 -7.13 15.92
N LEU A 140 16.06 -8.41 15.87
CA LEU A 140 15.40 -9.46 15.10
C LEU A 140 14.26 -10.15 15.88
N HIS A 141 13.88 -9.66 17.05
CA HIS A 141 12.74 -10.21 17.79
C HIS A 141 11.46 -10.22 16.94
N ASN A 142 10.74 -11.34 16.98
CA ASN A 142 9.50 -11.61 16.23
C ASN A 142 9.67 -11.71 14.70
N PHE A 143 10.89 -11.74 14.17
CA PHE A 143 11.10 -12.01 12.75
C PHE A 143 10.92 -13.49 12.41
N VAL A 144 10.52 -13.78 11.18
CA VAL A 144 10.28 -15.14 10.68
C VAL A 144 11.58 -15.76 10.18
N GLN A 145 11.89 -16.97 10.65
CA GLN A 145 13.03 -17.78 10.22
C GLN A 145 12.60 -19.23 9.98
N ALA A 146 13.24 -19.93 9.05
CA ALA A 146 13.02 -21.35 8.80
C ALA A 146 14.18 -22.17 9.37
N VAL A 147 14.10 -22.52 10.66
CA VAL A 147 15.18 -23.23 11.39
C VAL A 147 14.74 -24.53 12.07
N SER A 148 13.45 -24.70 12.37
CA SER A 148 12.99 -25.85 13.15
C SER A 148 12.81 -27.10 12.28
N GLU A 149 13.43 -28.22 12.65
CA GLU A 149 13.22 -29.51 11.97
C GLU A 149 11.88 -30.15 12.34
N HIS A 150 11.39 -29.85 13.54
CA HIS A 150 10.22 -30.47 14.13
C HIS A 150 9.18 -29.42 14.50
N PRO A 151 7.88 -29.78 14.46
CA PRO A 151 6.82 -28.90 14.93
C PRO A 151 7.05 -28.46 16.37
N ASP A 152 6.92 -27.16 16.66
CA ASP A 152 6.86 -26.68 18.04
C ASP A 152 5.46 -26.93 18.59
N LEU A 153 5.38 -27.86 19.56
CA LEU A 153 4.14 -28.24 20.22
C LEU A 153 3.94 -27.50 21.56
N ALA A 154 5.00 -26.88 22.09
CA ALA A 154 4.99 -26.28 23.42
C ALA A 154 4.58 -24.80 23.36
N PHE A 155 5.22 -24.03 22.48
CA PHE A 155 5.02 -22.59 22.39
C PHE A 155 4.27 -22.17 21.11
N LEU A 156 4.16 -23.08 20.13
CA LEU A 156 3.49 -22.82 18.85
C LEU A 156 4.11 -21.64 18.08
N MET A 157 5.43 -21.49 18.16
CA MET A 157 6.19 -20.44 17.47
C MET A 157 6.14 -20.56 15.94
N ASP A 158 5.78 -21.73 15.44
CA ASP A 158 5.67 -22.09 14.02
C ASP A 158 4.22 -22.19 13.51
N ALA A 159 3.24 -21.86 14.36
CA ALA A 159 1.83 -21.98 14.04
C ALA A 159 1.17 -20.61 13.78
N TYR A 160 0.41 -20.56 12.69
CA TYR A 160 -0.25 -19.36 12.20
C TYR A 160 -1.73 -19.64 11.94
N GLU A 161 -2.60 -18.86 12.57
CA GLU A 161 -4.01 -18.80 12.21
C GLU A 161 -4.13 -18.01 10.90
N VAL A 162 -4.60 -18.70 9.86
CA VAL A 162 -4.83 -18.16 8.52
C VAL A 162 -6.24 -17.60 8.46
N VAL A 163 -6.32 -16.29 8.29
CA VAL A 163 -7.60 -15.57 8.20
C VAL A 163 -7.81 -15.14 6.76
N ASP A 164 -8.95 -15.52 6.17
CA ASP A 164 -9.39 -15.04 4.88
C ASP A 164 -9.68 -13.53 4.96
N ARG A 165 -8.83 -12.73 4.31
CA ARG A 165 -8.90 -11.28 4.32
C ARG A 165 -10.18 -10.79 3.63
N GLU A 166 -10.65 -11.48 2.60
CA GLU A 166 -11.82 -11.04 1.81
C GLU A 166 -13.12 -11.27 2.57
N SER A 167 -13.14 -12.23 3.49
CA SER A 167 -14.26 -12.44 4.41
C SER A 167 -14.29 -11.48 5.60
N LEU A 168 -13.22 -10.69 5.83
CA LEU A 168 -13.14 -9.82 7.00
C LEU A 168 -14.11 -8.65 6.88
N VAL A 169 -15.10 -8.66 7.76
CA VAL A 169 -15.89 -7.46 8.06
C VAL A 169 -15.11 -6.65 9.09
N VAL A 170 -14.47 -5.56 8.64
CA VAL A 170 -13.89 -4.57 9.56
C VAL A 170 -15.05 -3.78 10.15
N LEU A 171 -15.52 -4.22 11.31
CA LEU A 171 -16.48 -3.46 12.08
C LEU A 171 -15.78 -2.20 12.62
N PRO A 172 -16.49 -1.07 12.71
CA PRO A 172 -15.99 0.05 13.49
C PRO A 172 -15.60 -0.42 14.89
N GLN A 173 -14.65 0.26 15.54
CA GLN A 173 -14.25 -0.04 16.92
C GLN A 173 -15.46 -0.23 17.85
N LEU A 174 -16.58 0.41 17.51
CA LEU A 174 -17.87 0.33 18.20
C LEU A 174 -19.00 0.17 17.19
N ALA A 175 -19.83 -0.83 17.41
CA ALA A 175 -20.99 -1.12 16.58
C ALA A 175 -22.24 -1.15 17.47
N ALA A 176 -23.27 -0.40 17.05
CA ALA A 176 -24.60 -0.50 17.65
C ALA A 176 -25.42 -1.49 16.82
N PHE A 177 -25.94 -2.53 17.45
CA PHE A 177 -26.80 -3.53 16.80
C PHE A 177 -28.26 -3.15 17.02
N LYS A 178 -29.03 -3.03 15.93
CA LYS A 178 -30.46 -2.72 15.96
C LYS A 178 -31.27 -3.94 15.55
N GLY A 179 -32.23 -4.34 16.36
CA GLY A 179 -33.14 -5.44 16.09
C GLY A 179 -34.15 -5.07 15.01
N GLY A 180 -34.79 -6.08 14.42
CA GLY A 180 -35.90 -5.88 13.48
C GLY A 180 -37.13 -5.22 14.10
N ASP A 181 -37.20 -5.21 15.44
CA ASP A 181 -38.17 -4.48 16.26
C ASP A 181 -37.88 -2.97 16.37
N GLY A 182 -36.76 -2.52 15.80
CA GLY A 182 -36.34 -1.14 15.81
C GLY A 182 -35.64 -0.70 17.10
N LEU A 183 -35.34 -1.62 18.02
CA LEU A 183 -34.67 -1.35 19.29
C LEU A 183 -33.17 -1.66 19.19
N TYR A 184 -32.35 -0.97 19.97
CA TYR A 184 -30.91 -1.18 20.05
C TYR A 184 -30.56 -2.21 21.13
N MET A 185 -29.56 -3.03 20.84
CA MET A 185 -29.02 -4.06 21.73
C MET A 185 -28.26 -3.41 22.89
N GLN A 186 -28.56 -3.83 24.11
CA GLN A 186 -27.91 -3.37 25.34
C GLN A 186 -27.75 -4.53 26.35
N PRO A 187 -26.73 -4.48 27.22
CA PRO A 187 -26.59 -5.42 28.33
C PRO A 187 -27.71 -5.23 29.37
N SER A 188 -28.26 -6.33 29.87
CA SER A 188 -29.20 -6.36 31.00
C SER A 188 -29.02 -7.63 31.81
N GLY A 189 -28.56 -7.50 33.06
CA GLY A 189 -28.44 -8.63 33.99
C GLY A 189 -27.62 -9.82 33.47
N GLY A 190 -26.54 -9.57 32.71
CA GLY A 190 -25.68 -10.62 32.14
C GLY A 190 -26.15 -11.17 30.78
N THR A 191 -27.21 -10.62 30.19
CA THR A 191 -27.70 -10.99 28.86
C THR A 191 -27.69 -9.77 27.93
N LEU A 192 -27.71 -9.98 26.61
CA LEU A 192 -27.94 -8.92 25.63
C LEU A 192 -29.42 -8.90 25.25
N ILE A 193 -30.07 -7.74 25.35
CA ILE A 193 -31.49 -7.54 25.00
C ILE A 193 -31.65 -6.35 24.04
N PHE A 194 -32.63 -6.41 23.13
CA PHE A 194 -33.00 -5.27 22.29
C PHE A 194 -34.05 -4.43 23.02
N TYR A 195 -33.65 -3.29 23.56
CA TYR A 195 -34.54 -2.45 24.36
C TYR A 195 -34.20 -0.95 24.33
N GLY A 196 -32.99 -0.59 23.88
CA GLY A 196 -32.61 0.81 23.68
C GLY A 196 -33.46 1.45 22.60
N LYS A 197 -33.97 2.66 22.84
CA LYS A 197 -34.81 3.38 21.87
C LYS A 197 -33.98 4.32 21.01
N ASP A 198 -32.87 4.81 21.56
CA ASP A 198 -31.91 5.66 20.87
C ASP A 198 -30.51 5.05 20.85
N ILE A 199 -29.72 5.40 19.85
CA ILE A 199 -28.31 4.99 19.74
C ILE A 199 -27.41 5.69 20.77
N GLY A 200 -27.90 6.76 21.42
CA GLY A 200 -27.24 7.48 22.51
C GLY A 200 -27.75 7.11 23.90
N ASP A 201 -28.61 6.09 24.05
CA ASP A 201 -28.97 5.55 25.37
C ASP A 201 -27.70 5.02 26.06
N GLU A 202 -27.60 5.22 27.39
CA GLU A 202 -26.42 5.07 28.29
C GLU A 202 -25.55 3.79 28.09
N TYR A 203 -26.06 2.79 27.39
CA TYR A 203 -25.45 1.48 27.21
C TYR A 203 -24.89 1.22 25.80
N VAL A 204 -25.02 2.18 24.88
CA VAL A 204 -24.34 2.17 23.57
C VAL A 204 -23.13 3.09 23.68
N GLU A 205 -22.06 2.60 24.29
CA GLU A 205 -20.87 3.43 24.47
C GLU A 205 -20.06 3.59 23.19
N GLU A 206 -19.77 4.88 22.97
CA GLU A 206 -18.61 5.50 22.35
C GLU A 206 -18.77 5.94 20.86
N LEU A 207 -18.88 7.25 20.70
CA LEU A 207 -18.85 7.98 19.46
C LEU A 207 -17.70 8.97 19.58
N VAL A 208 -16.70 8.82 18.73
CA VAL A 208 -15.62 9.80 18.58
C VAL A 208 -16.21 11.06 17.94
N ILE A 209 -16.22 12.17 18.68
CA ILE A 209 -16.63 13.50 18.19
C ILE A 209 -15.56 14.06 17.25
N LYS A 210 -14.29 13.94 17.66
CA LYS A 210 -13.16 14.52 16.95
C LYS A 210 -11.99 13.56 16.98
N ARG A 211 -11.35 13.35 15.83
CA ARG A 211 -10.11 12.58 15.70
C ARG A 211 -9.02 13.46 15.09
N GLU A 212 -7.87 13.47 15.75
CA GLU A 212 -6.65 14.14 15.28
C GLU A 212 -5.55 13.10 15.08
N ILE A 213 -4.88 13.17 13.93
CA ILE A 213 -3.69 12.40 13.58
C ILE A 213 -2.51 13.36 13.52
N TYR A 214 -1.48 13.11 14.33
CA TYR A 214 -0.27 13.93 14.41
C TYR A 214 0.94 13.08 14.82
N ASP A 215 2.13 13.69 14.90
CA ASP A 215 3.40 13.00 15.11
C ASP A 215 3.59 11.84 14.12
N VAL A 216 3.27 12.12 12.84
CA VAL A 216 3.38 11.15 11.75
C VAL A 216 4.85 10.93 11.43
N ALA A 217 5.31 9.68 11.51
CA ALA A 217 6.67 9.30 11.15
C ALA A 217 6.65 8.39 9.92
N PHE A 218 6.99 8.97 8.76
CA PHE A 218 7.09 8.24 7.51
C PHE A 218 8.34 7.37 7.46
N ARG A 219 8.16 6.13 7.02
CA ARG A 219 9.24 5.17 6.78
C ARG A 219 9.61 5.21 5.31
N VAL A 220 10.28 6.28 4.90
CA VAL A 220 10.73 6.46 3.50
C VAL A 220 11.61 5.30 2.99
N PRO A 221 12.49 4.68 3.80
CA PRO A 221 13.21 3.48 3.37
C PRO A 221 12.30 2.30 3.02
N ASP A 222 11.11 2.23 3.59
CA ASP A 222 10.12 1.16 3.36
C ASP A 222 9.19 1.49 2.18
N ALA A 223 9.32 2.69 1.61
CA ALA A 223 8.42 3.17 0.58
C ALA A 223 8.61 2.41 -0.75
N ARG A 224 7.51 2.33 -1.49
CA ARG A 224 7.46 1.72 -2.82
C ARG A 224 7.11 2.79 -3.84
N ILE A 225 7.91 2.89 -4.90
CA ILE A 225 7.62 3.71 -6.09
C ILE A 225 7.30 2.76 -7.24
N TYR A 226 6.22 3.02 -7.97
CA TYR A 226 5.76 2.16 -9.06
C TYR A 226 4.86 2.92 -10.05
N ASP A 227 4.46 2.25 -11.13
CA ASP A 227 3.63 2.78 -12.21
C ASP A 227 4.15 4.11 -12.78
N GLU A 228 5.48 4.23 -12.86
CA GLU A 228 6.16 5.37 -13.46
C GLU A 228 5.99 5.35 -14.98
N ASN A 229 5.39 6.42 -15.49
CA ASN A 229 5.13 6.59 -16.91
C ASN A 229 5.49 8.00 -17.35
N ILE A 230 6.09 8.12 -18.53
CA ILE A 230 6.35 9.42 -19.16
C ILE A 230 5.04 9.96 -19.72
N ILE A 231 4.71 11.21 -19.39
CA ILE A 231 3.53 11.92 -19.88
C ILE A 231 3.93 13.22 -20.57
N VAL A 232 3.18 13.61 -21.59
CA VAL A 232 3.23 14.97 -22.15
C VAL A 232 2.16 15.79 -21.43
N ALA A 233 2.59 16.68 -20.53
CA ALA A 233 1.70 17.51 -19.72
C ALA A 233 1.05 18.63 -20.54
N ALA A 234 1.78 19.18 -21.51
CA ALA A 234 1.25 20.13 -22.49
C ALA A 234 2.15 20.21 -23.73
N THR A 235 1.60 20.77 -24.79
CA THR A 235 2.29 21.02 -26.05
C THR A 235 2.04 22.46 -26.47
N GLY A 236 3.11 23.16 -26.84
CA GLY A 236 3.05 24.47 -27.46
C GLY A 236 3.71 24.46 -28.84
N HIS A 237 3.40 25.47 -29.64
CA HIS A 237 3.87 25.56 -31.02
C HIS A 237 4.38 26.97 -31.32
N VAL A 238 5.49 27.04 -32.05
CA VAL A 238 6.01 28.28 -32.63
C VAL A 238 6.26 28.05 -34.11
N ARG A 239 5.62 28.87 -34.95
CA ARG A 239 5.69 28.76 -36.40
C ARG A 239 6.50 29.92 -36.97
N ASN A 240 7.50 29.62 -37.77
CA ASN A 240 8.29 30.63 -38.47
C ASN A 240 8.09 30.53 -39.98
N GLU A 241 7.31 31.45 -40.54
CA GLU A 241 7.11 31.56 -41.99
C GLU A 241 8.13 32.49 -42.66
N GLY A 242 8.96 33.17 -41.86
CA GLY A 242 9.93 34.13 -42.33
C GLY A 242 11.21 33.48 -42.85
N PRO A 243 12.03 34.26 -43.59
CA PRO A 243 13.29 33.78 -44.15
C PRO A 243 14.46 33.79 -43.14
N ASN A 244 14.25 34.32 -41.94
CA ASN A 244 15.27 34.49 -40.89
C ASN A 244 14.90 33.70 -39.63
N LEU A 245 15.87 33.44 -38.76
CA LEU A 245 15.63 32.86 -37.43
C LEU A 245 14.62 33.70 -36.64
N LEU A 246 13.67 33.04 -35.99
CA LEU A 246 12.68 33.65 -35.10
C LEU A 246 13.01 33.33 -33.65
N ASN A 247 13.28 34.37 -32.85
CA ASN A 247 13.38 34.26 -31.40
C ASN A 247 12.06 34.69 -30.78
N GLN A 248 11.36 33.77 -30.11
CA GLN A 248 10.07 34.05 -29.48
C GLN A 248 9.98 33.35 -28.13
N LYS A 249 9.52 34.10 -27.11
CA LYS A 249 9.15 33.50 -25.84
C LYS A 249 7.76 32.87 -25.96
N LEU A 250 7.70 31.55 -25.82
CA LEU A 250 6.49 30.75 -25.81
C LEU A 250 6.01 30.54 -24.36
N THR A 251 4.75 30.89 -24.09
CA THR A 251 4.11 30.60 -22.80
C THR A 251 3.24 29.34 -22.94
N ILE A 252 3.57 28.30 -22.16
CA ILE A 252 2.83 27.03 -22.12
C ILE A 252 2.13 26.94 -20.77
N LYS A 253 0.82 26.66 -20.79
CA LYS A 253 0.04 26.41 -19.58
C LYS A 253 -0.36 24.94 -19.50
N TYR A 254 -0.26 24.37 -18.30
CA TYR A 254 -0.71 23.01 -18.02
C TYR A 254 -1.26 22.90 -16.60
N THR A 255 -2.00 21.83 -16.33
CA THR A 255 -2.52 21.52 -15.01
C THR A 255 -1.66 20.44 -14.37
N ASP A 256 -1.06 20.75 -13.22
CA ASP A 256 -0.39 19.76 -12.37
C ASP A 256 -1.42 19.21 -11.36
N THR A 257 -1.67 17.90 -11.43
CA THR A 257 -2.65 17.21 -10.57
C THR A 257 -1.93 16.25 -9.64
N LYS A 258 -2.26 16.35 -8.36
CA LYS A 258 -1.74 15.51 -7.28
C LYS A 258 -2.91 14.82 -6.61
N SER A 259 -2.76 13.54 -6.29
CA SER A 259 -3.74 12.84 -5.48
C SER A 259 -3.07 12.06 -4.36
N HIS A 260 -3.76 11.89 -3.25
CA HIS A 260 -3.26 11.08 -2.15
C HIS A 260 -4.38 10.45 -1.33
N MET A 261 -4.05 9.38 -0.62
CA MET A 261 -4.94 8.63 0.28
C MET A 261 -4.16 8.24 1.54
N TRP A 262 -4.84 8.26 2.68
CA TRP A 262 -4.33 7.76 3.96
C TRP A 262 -5.07 6.49 4.34
N GLN A 263 -4.34 5.42 4.63
CA GLN A 263 -4.87 4.13 5.07
C GLN A 263 -4.24 3.71 6.41
N GLY A 264 -4.90 2.80 7.12
CA GLY A 264 -4.51 2.27 8.43
C GLY A 264 -5.72 1.70 9.15
N ASN A 265 -5.56 1.09 10.33
CA ASN A 265 -6.68 0.58 11.13
C ASN A 265 -7.40 1.71 11.89
N VAL A 266 -7.87 2.71 11.14
CA VAL A 266 -8.73 3.77 11.66
C VAL A 266 -10.14 3.45 11.24
N THR A 267 -10.94 2.99 12.20
CA THR A 267 -12.35 2.76 11.98
C THR A 267 -13.15 4.01 12.30
N LEU A 268 -13.88 4.53 11.31
CA LEU A 268 -14.78 5.67 11.43
C LEU A 268 -16.10 5.35 10.75
N LYS A 269 -17.17 6.03 11.18
CA LYS A 269 -18.39 6.13 10.39
C LYS A 269 -18.06 6.88 9.09
N LEU A 270 -18.57 6.35 7.98
CA LEU A 270 -18.49 7.00 6.66
C LEU A 270 -18.93 8.48 6.77
N GLY A 271 -18.10 9.40 6.29
CA GLY A 271 -18.40 10.85 6.26
C GLY A 271 -17.86 11.69 7.43
N VAL A 272 -17.19 11.10 8.42
CA VAL A 272 -16.50 11.89 9.47
C VAL A 272 -15.15 12.38 8.96
N LYS A 273 -14.95 13.71 8.97
CA LYS A 273 -13.65 14.30 8.67
C LYS A 273 -12.70 14.18 9.87
N ILE A 274 -11.46 13.80 9.60
CA ILE A 274 -10.37 13.81 10.56
C ILE A 274 -9.46 15.01 10.32
N THR A 275 -8.67 15.39 11.32
CA THR A 275 -7.58 16.37 11.15
C THR A 275 -6.24 15.65 11.10
N VAL A 276 -5.48 15.83 10.03
CA VAL A 276 -4.12 15.28 9.85
C VAL A 276 -3.12 16.44 9.91
N LYS A 277 -2.09 16.31 10.75
CA LYS A 277 -1.04 17.32 10.94
C LYS A 277 0.32 16.75 10.54
N THR A 278 0.67 16.88 9.26
CA THR A 278 1.97 16.45 8.72
C THR A 278 2.17 17.02 7.31
N GLY A 279 3.39 16.91 6.80
CA GLY A 279 3.71 17.07 5.39
C GLY A 279 3.09 15.99 4.50
N ILE A 280 3.12 16.21 3.20
CA ILE A 280 2.68 15.26 2.19
C ILE A 280 3.92 14.67 1.50
N PRO A 281 4.11 13.34 1.51
CA PRO A 281 5.11 12.69 0.68
C PRO A 281 4.85 12.94 -0.80
N MET A 282 5.89 13.32 -1.54
CA MET A 282 5.84 13.64 -2.96
C MET A 282 7.02 13.00 -3.69
N LEU A 283 6.78 12.51 -4.89
CA LEU A 283 7.84 12.09 -5.80
C LEU A 283 8.59 13.31 -6.31
N VAL A 284 9.91 13.27 -6.22
CA VAL A 284 10.84 14.30 -6.71
C VAL A 284 12.05 13.64 -7.39
N ALA A 285 12.90 14.45 -8.01
CA ALA A 285 14.18 13.98 -8.52
C ALA A 285 15.02 13.43 -7.36
N GLY A 286 15.22 12.10 -7.31
CA GLY A 286 16.00 11.43 -6.27
C GLY A 286 15.20 10.63 -5.24
N GLY A 287 13.87 10.57 -5.35
CA GLY A 287 13.04 9.68 -4.53
C GLY A 287 11.80 10.37 -3.98
N ILE A 288 11.59 10.28 -2.67
CA ILE A 288 10.44 10.84 -1.97
C ILE A 288 10.90 11.95 -1.03
N GLU A 289 10.25 13.10 -1.14
CA GLU A 289 10.41 14.24 -0.24
C GLU A 289 9.09 14.49 0.50
N ILE A 290 9.17 14.85 1.78
CA ILE A 290 8.00 15.19 2.58
C ILE A 290 7.89 16.72 2.60
N SER A 291 6.73 17.25 2.20
CA SER A 291 6.50 18.71 2.21
C SER A 291 6.57 19.29 3.62
N ALA A 292 6.58 20.63 3.73
CA ALA A 292 6.39 21.29 5.02
C ALA A 292 5.09 20.84 5.71
N ASP A 293 5.14 20.75 7.03
CA ASP A 293 4.00 20.34 7.85
C ASP A 293 2.83 21.31 7.72
N ALA A 294 1.63 20.76 7.54
CA ALA A 294 0.40 21.52 7.54
C ALA A 294 -0.70 20.75 8.27
N SER A 295 -1.65 21.48 8.85
CA SER A 295 -2.88 20.89 9.40
C SER A 295 -3.97 20.89 8.33
N ARG A 296 -4.53 19.72 8.02
CA ARG A 296 -5.54 19.55 6.98
C ARG A 296 -6.70 18.71 7.51
N SER A 297 -7.90 18.95 6.99
CA SER A 297 -9.07 18.13 7.30
C SER A 297 -9.38 17.23 6.10
N THR A 298 -9.41 15.91 6.33
CA THR A 298 -9.56 14.89 5.27
C THR A 298 -10.51 13.78 5.71
N THR A 299 -10.97 12.96 4.76
CA THR A 299 -11.67 11.70 5.07
C THR A 299 -10.66 10.56 4.98
N TRP A 300 -10.51 9.79 6.05
CA TRP A 300 -9.58 8.65 6.07
C TRP A 300 -10.03 7.55 5.10
N GLY A 301 -9.11 7.03 4.29
CA GLY A 301 -9.40 6.04 3.27
C GLY A 301 -9.92 6.59 1.94
N ASP A 302 -10.27 7.87 1.85
CA ASP A 302 -10.67 8.50 0.59
C ASP A 302 -9.46 9.04 -0.17
N THR A 303 -9.57 9.06 -1.50
CA THR A 303 -8.59 9.73 -2.36
C THR A 303 -8.92 11.21 -2.48
N GLU A 304 -8.05 12.07 -1.98
CA GLU A 304 -8.11 13.50 -2.25
C GLU A 304 -7.31 13.85 -3.48
N THR A 305 -7.84 14.74 -4.32
CA THR A 305 -7.17 15.24 -5.52
C THR A 305 -7.13 16.75 -5.50
N SER A 306 -5.98 17.33 -5.79
CA SER A 306 -5.79 18.76 -5.98
C SER A 306 -5.12 19.03 -7.34
N SER A 307 -5.47 20.17 -7.94
CA SER A 307 -4.95 20.58 -9.24
C SER A 307 -4.48 22.03 -9.17
N THR A 308 -3.35 22.35 -9.79
CA THR A 308 -2.80 23.70 -9.87
C THR A 308 -2.49 24.03 -11.33
N GLU A 309 -2.91 25.21 -11.81
CA GLU A 309 -2.48 25.70 -13.13
C GLU A 309 -1.03 26.19 -13.02
N VAL A 310 -0.16 25.63 -13.85
CA VAL A 310 1.25 26.00 -13.97
C VAL A 310 1.44 26.74 -15.28
N THR A 311 2.13 27.89 -15.21
CA THR A 311 2.57 28.64 -16.38
C THR A 311 4.07 28.48 -16.52
N SER A 312 4.50 28.11 -17.74
CA SER A 312 5.87 27.78 -18.08
C SER A 312 6.33 28.62 -19.27
N GLU A 313 7.54 29.15 -19.22
CA GLU A 313 8.10 29.99 -20.30
C GLU A 313 9.26 29.27 -20.98
N TYR A 314 9.23 29.20 -22.31
CA TYR A 314 10.27 28.60 -23.14
C TYR A 314 10.76 29.62 -24.18
N ASP A 315 12.06 29.89 -24.19
CA ASP A 315 12.68 30.77 -25.19
C ASP A 315 12.97 29.98 -26.47
N ALA A 316 12.04 30.03 -27.43
CA ALA A 316 12.13 29.30 -28.69
C ALA A 316 12.99 30.05 -29.73
N VAL A 317 13.90 29.30 -30.38
CA VAL A 317 14.70 29.73 -31.51
C VAL A 317 14.34 28.86 -32.71
N VAL A 318 13.56 29.39 -33.64
CA VAL A 318 12.93 28.60 -34.72
C VAL A 318 13.53 28.97 -36.07
N SER A 319 13.94 27.96 -36.83
CA SER A 319 14.54 28.10 -38.15
C SER A 319 13.56 28.68 -39.17
N PRO A 320 14.05 29.28 -40.27
CA PRO A 320 13.19 29.71 -41.37
C PRO A 320 12.33 28.56 -41.90
N HIS A 321 11.05 28.84 -42.18
CA HIS A 321 10.10 27.90 -42.78
C HIS A 321 9.91 26.58 -42.02
N THR A 322 9.93 26.62 -40.68
CA THR A 322 9.67 25.45 -39.83
C THR A 322 8.56 25.70 -38.79
N LEU A 323 8.06 24.59 -38.25
CA LEU A 323 7.20 24.53 -37.08
C LEU A 323 7.99 23.87 -35.96
N MET A 324 8.24 24.61 -34.88
CA MET A 324 8.74 24.05 -33.62
C MET A 324 7.55 23.63 -32.74
N THR A 325 7.58 22.38 -32.32
CA THR A 325 6.71 21.82 -31.29
C THR A 325 7.52 21.69 -30.00
N VAL A 326 6.99 22.23 -28.90
CA VAL A 326 7.59 22.16 -27.57
C VAL A 326 6.65 21.36 -26.66
N ASN A 327 7.09 20.18 -26.26
CA ASN A 327 6.38 19.33 -25.31
C ASN A 327 6.93 19.59 -23.90
N VAL A 328 6.03 19.85 -22.95
CA VAL A 328 6.36 19.79 -21.52
C VAL A 328 6.16 18.33 -21.11
N VAL A 329 7.25 17.64 -20.83
CA VAL A 329 7.26 16.22 -20.49
C VAL A 329 7.54 16.05 -19.01
N ALA A 330 6.88 15.09 -18.37
CA ALA A 330 7.09 14.74 -16.97
C ALA A 330 7.01 13.23 -16.76
N THR A 331 7.53 12.76 -15.64
CA THR A 331 7.27 11.40 -15.15
C THR A 331 6.12 11.46 -14.17
N ARG A 332 5.05 10.70 -14.39
CA ARG A 332 3.95 10.51 -13.43
C ARG A 332 4.10 9.14 -12.79
N GLY A 333 4.13 9.09 -11.46
CA GLY A 333 4.29 7.85 -10.71
C GLY A 333 3.42 7.78 -9.47
N VAL A 334 3.41 6.62 -8.84
CA VAL A 334 2.73 6.33 -7.58
C VAL A 334 3.77 6.05 -6.51
N CYS A 335 3.57 6.59 -5.31
CA CYS A 335 4.36 6.24 -4.12
C CYS A 335 3.47 5.73 -3.00
N ASP A 336 3.86 4.60 -2.41
CA ASP A 336 3.27 4.12 -1.16
C ASP A 336 4.30 4.26 -0.04
N VAL A 337 3.98 4.98 1.04
CA VAL A 337 4.88 5.28 2.15
C VAL A 337 4.26 4.82 3.47
N PRO A 338 4.81 3.77 4.11
CA PRO A 338 4.35 3.34 5.43
C PRO A 338 4.63 4.42 6.48
N PHE A 339 3.77 4.52 7.50
CA PHE A 339 3.98 5.47 8.59
C PHE A 339 3.38 4.99 9.92
N SER A 340 3.99 5.43 11.01
CA SER A 340 3.37 5.40 12.35
C SER A 340 2.81 6.77 12.69
N TYR A 341 1.87 6.84 13.62
CA TYR A 341 1.23 8.10 13.99
C TYR A 341 0.68 8.07 15.41
N THR A 342 0.42 9.25 15.96
CA THR A 342 -0.39 9.41 17.17
C THR A 342 -1.82 9.75 16.78
N GLN A 343 -2.77 8.96 17.27
CA GLN A 343 -4.19 9.22 17.13
C GLN A 343 -4.74 9.72 18.46
N ARG A 344 -5.45 10.85 18.43
CA ARG A 344 -6.16 11.42 19.58
C ARG A 344 -7.64 11.53 19.26
N ASP A 345 -8.44 10.87 20.08
CA ASP A 345 -9.89 10.83 19.96
C ASP A 345 -10.53 11.55 21.13
N LEU A 346 -11.38 12.54 20.83
CA LEU A 346 -12.31 13.12 21.78
C LEU A 346 -13.64 12.38 21.65
N ARG A 347 -14.06 11.74 22.74
CA ARG A 347 -15.31 10.98 22.84
C ARG A 347 -16.49 11.86 23.28
N LEU A 348 -17.72 11.34 23.13
CA LEU A 348 -18.95 12.02 23.57
C LEU A 348 -18.99 12.36 25.06
N ASP A 349 -18.39 11.52 25.90
CA ASP A 349 -18.26 11.71 27.35
C ASP A 349 -17.23 12.80 27.74
N GLY A 350 -16.54 13.39 26.76
CA GLY A 350 -15.48 14.37 26.96
C GLY A 350 -14.11 13.75 27.26
N ILE A 351 -13.99 12.42 27.34
CA ILE A 351 -12.72 11.73 27.55
C ILE A 351 -11.88 11.81 26.28
N THR A 352 -10.59 12.04 26.46
CA THR A 352 -9.60 11.97 25.39
C THR A 352 -8.83 10.66 25.47
N VAL A 353 -8.82 9.89 24.39
CA VAL A 353 -8.01 8.67 24.25
C VAL A 353 -6.91 8.91 23.24
N VAL A 354 -5.70 8.51 23.60
CA VAL A 354 -4.52 8.61 22.74
C VAL A 354 -3.99 7.21 22.47
N THR A 355 -3.79 6.90 21.19
CA THR A 355 -3.18 5.65 20.73
C THR A 355 -2.01 5.95 19.80
N TYR A 356 -1.12 4.97 19.64
CA TYR A 356 0.09 5.10 18.83
C TYR A 356 0.16 4.00 17.76
N PRO A 357 -0.71 4.04 16.73
CA PRO A 357 -0.70 3.00 15.71
C PRO A 357 0.56 3.04 14.85
N ASP A 358 0.95 1.85 14.40
CA ASP A 358 2.10 1.61 13.53
C ASP A 358 1.69 0.76 12.32
N ASP A 359 0.64 1.19 11.63
CA ASP A 359 0.02 0.45 10.54
C ASP A 359 -0.46 1.35 9.40
N GLY A 360 -0.04 2.61 9.41
CA GLY A 360 -0.39 3.61 8.42
C GLY A 360 0.24 3.32 7.06
N LEU A 361 -0.50 3.58 5.99
CA LEU A 361 0.00 3.59 4.62
C LEU A 361 -0.50 4.82 3.87
N PHE A 362 0.42 5.65 3.40
CA PHE A 362 0.12 6.79 2.54
C PHE A 362 0.31 6.37 1.08
N THR A 363 -0.66 6.62 0.21
CA THR A 363 -0.51 6.44 -1.24
C THR A 363 -0.61 7.80 -1.91
N GLY A 364 0.43 8.21 -2.63
CA GLY A 364 0.49 9.48 -3.37
C GLY A 364 0.69 9.26 -4.86
N VAL A 365 0.14 10.17 -5.67
CA VAL A 365 0.34 10.21 -7.12
C VAL A 365 0.65 11.65 -7.51
N ASN A 366 1.80 11.87 -8.14
CA ASN A 366 2.16 13.17 -8.69
C ASN A 366 3.10 13.04 -9.89
N SER A 367 3.24 14.15 -10.61
CA SER A 367 4.21 14.31 -11.68
C SER A 367 5.48 14.97 -11.16
N PHE A 368 6.64 14.56 -11.68
CA PHE A 368 7.97 15.04 -11.32
C PHE A 368 8.92 14.95 -12.52
N ASN A 369 10.17 15.42 -12.37
CA ASN A 369 11.17 15.46 -13.45
C ASN A 369 10.65 16.15 -14.73
N TYR A 370 10.11 17.36 -14.60
CA TYR A 370 9.63 18.14 -15.74
C TYR A 370 10.80 18.60 -16.63
N TYR A 371 10.67 18.42 -17.96
CA TYR A 371 11.62 18.93 -18.95
C TYR A 371 10.92 19.29 -20.26
N TYR A 372 11.61 20.01 -21.14
CA TYR A 372 11.12 20.30 -22.50
C TYR A 372 11.71 19.31 -23.51
N ASP A 373 10.85 18.73 -24.33
CA ASP A 373 11.22 17.99 -25.52
C ASP A 373 10.79 18.78 -26.75
N THR A 374 11.72 19.09 -27.65
CA THR A 374 11.46 19.93 -28.81
C THR A 374 11.66 19.19 -30.11
N LYS A 375 10.76 19.45 -31.06
CA LYS A 375 10.82 18.88 -32.40
C LYS A 375 10.55 19.98 -33.41
N GLU A 376 11.37 20.04 -34.45
CA GLU A 376 11.25 21.04 -35.51
C GLU A 376 11.08 20.35 -36.86
N GLU A 377 10.05 20.76 -37.61
CA GLU A 377 9.71 20.17 -38.90
C GLU A 377 9.51 21.25 -39.97
N PRO A 378 9.86 20.98 -41.25
CA PRO A 378 9.58 21.91 -42.34
C PRO A 378 8.09 22.20 -42.49
N LEU A 379 7.75 23.45 -42.78
CA LEU A 379 6.38 23.82 -43.13
C LEU A 379 6.02 23.26 -44.52
N PRO A 380 4.74 22.91 -44.75
CA PRO A 380 4.29 22.54 -46.08
C PRO A 380 4.55 23.69 -47.08
N PRO A 381 4.87 23.38 -48.34
CA PRO A 381 5.05 24.40 -49.36
C PRO A 381 3.77 25.24 -49.47
N PRO A 382 3.87 26.55 -49.73
CA PRO A 382 2.70 27.40 -49.89
C PRO A 382 1.81 26.85 -51.01
N PRO A 383 0.48 26.92 -50.87
CA PRO A 383 -0.43 26.47 -51.93
C PRO A 383 -0.06 27.18 -53.23
N SER A 384 0.22 26.39 -54.28
CA SER A 384 0.54 26.91 -55.62
C SER A 384 -0.58 27.84 -56.05
N ALA A 385 -0.27 29.12 -56.25
CA ALA A 385 -1.20 30.09 -56.79
C ALA A 385 -1.79 29.50 -58.08
N SER A 386 -3.11 29.28 -58.09
CA SER A 386 -3.83 28.97 -59.31
C SER A 386 -3.64 30.16 -60.23
N THR A 387 -2.71 30.03 -61.18
CA THR A 387 -2.65 30.90 -62.34
C THR A 387 -3.93 30.67 -63.12
N THR A 388 -4.98 31.43 -62.82
CA THR A 388 -6.00 31.74 -63.81
C THR A 388 -5.29 32.55 -64.89
N SER A 389 -4.86 31.86 -65.94
CA SER A 389 -4.55 32.49 -67.22
C SER A 389 -5.84 33.11 -67.76
N ASP A 390 -5.73 34.37 -68.15
CA ASP A 390 -6.78 35.24 -68.71
C ASP A 390 -7.64 34.63 -69.82
#